data_AF-A0A3D0X9Y9-F1
#
_entry.id   AF-A0A3D0X9Y9-F1
#
_cell.length_a   1.000
_cell.length_b   1.000
_cell.length_c   1.000
_cell.angle_alpha   90.00
_cell.angle_beta   90.00
_cell.angle_gamma   90.00
#
_symmetry.space_group_name_H-M   'P 1'
#
loop_
_entity.id
_entity.type
_entity.pdbx_description
1 polymer ?
#
loop_
_entity_poly.entity_id
_entity_poly.type
_entity_poly.pdbx_seq_one_letter_code
_entity_poly.pdbx_strand_id
1 'polypeptide(L)'
;NVPWEYFEKILPYTDMFLYDVKVFNDEKHKEFVGVSNELIFKNLKRLFECGANVLIRIPIIPTVNDSAEEMKNIKNFLAQYKPIAV
;
A
#
# COMPACT_ATOMS: atom_id res chain seq x y z
N ASN A 1 1.31 11.62 6.13
CA ASN A 1 0.80 10.25 6.32
C ASN A 1 -0.31 10.22 7.36
N VAL A 2 -1.38 9.47 7.11
CA VAL A 2 -2.60 9.42 7.94
C VAL A 2 -2.43 8.41 9.08
N PRO A 3 -2.67 8.79 10.35
CA PRO A 3 -2.66 7.86 11.49
C PRO A 3 -3.73 6.76 11.38
N TRP A 4 -3.46 5.58 11.96
CA TRP A 4 -4.38 4.43 11.91
C TRP A 4 -5.78 4.72 12.48
N GLU A 5 -5.88 5.57 13.50
CA GLU A 5 -7.16 5.92 14.15
C GLU A 5 -8.23 6.43 13.16
N TYR A 6 -7.80 7.05 12.04
CA TYR A 6 -8.72 7.52 11.02
C TYR A 6 -9.23 6.38 10.14
N PHE A 7 -8.37 5.39 9.82
CA PHE A 7 -8.78 4.17 9.13
C PHE A 7 -9.79 3.40 9.98
N GLU A 8 -9.52 3.25 11.28
CA GLU A 8 -10.41 2.55 12.22
C GLU A 8 -11.80 3.19 12.30
N LYS A 9 -11.88 4.52 12.31
CA LYS A 9 -13.16 5.25 12.34
C LYS A 9 -13.99 5.06 11.06
N ILE A 10 -13.36 4.93 9.90
CA ILE A 10 -14.07 4.81 8.61
C ILE A 10 -14.28 3.36 8.17
N LEU A 11 -13.56 2.41 8.77
CA LEU A 11 -13.62 0.98 8.43
C LEU A 11 -15.05 0.41 8.37
N PRO A 12 -15.96 0.71 9.34
CA PRO A 12 -17.32 0.17 9.32
C PRO A 12 -18.22 0.75 8.21
N TYR A 13 -17.77 1.81 7.55
CA TYR A 13 -18.53 2.56 6.55
C TYR A 13 -17.88 2.52 5.16
N THR A 14 -16.82 1.73 4.99
CA THR A 14 -16.03 1.70 3.74
C THR A 14 -16.11 0.32 3.10
N ASP A 15 -16.79 0.23 1.96
CA ASP A 15 -16.90 -1.03 1.21
C ASP A 15 -15.59 -1.42 0.51
N MET A 16 -14.80 -0.44 0.08
CA MET A 16 -13.55 -0.67 -0.63
C MET A 16 -12.55 0.47 -0.42
N PHE A 17 -11.31 0.13 -0.09
CA PHE A 17 -10.18 1.05 -0.01
C PHE A 17 -9.39 1.03 -1.32
N LEU A 18 -9.33 2.17 -2.01
CA LEU A 18 -8.39 2.37 -3.11
C LEU A 18 -7.04 2.79 -2.52
N TYR A 19 -6.02 1.95 -2.66
CA TYR A 19 -4.77 2.12 -1.93
C TYR A 19 -3.57 2.17 -2.86
N ASP A 20 -2.83 3.28 -2.79
CA ASP A 20 -1.65 3.49 -3.64
C ASP A 20 -0.40 2.89 -3.00
N VAL A 21 0.25 1.99 -3.74
CA VAL A 21 1.62 1.55 -3.46
C VAL A 21 2.52 2.16 -4.53
N LYS A 22 3.23 3.23 -4.17
CA LYS A 22 4.01 4.03 -5.13
C LYS A 22 5.42 3.50 -5.30
N VAL A 23 6.19 3.50 -4.23
CA VAL A 23 7.59 3.05 -4.21
C VAL A 23 7.79 2.23 -2.93
N PHE A 24 8.27 1.00 -3.07
CA PHE A 24 8.59 0.08 -2.00
C PHE A 24 9.90 0.43 -1.29
N ASN A 25 10.92 0.84 -2.03
CA ASN A 25 12.16 1.34 -1.41
C ASN A 25 11.88 2.65 -0.66
N ASP A 26 12.07 2.67 0.66
CA ASP A 26 11.72 3.82 1.52
C ASP A 26 12.54 5.07 1.22
N GLU A 27 13.83 4.92 0.88
CA GLU A 27 14.68 6.06 0.53
C GLU A 27 14.25 6.70 -0.78
N LYS A 28 13.94 5.89 -1.81
CA LYS A 28 13.34 6.40 -3.05
C LYS A 28 11.94 6.98 -2.79
N HIS A 29 11.16 6.40 -1.89
CA HIS A 29 9.85 6.94 -1.55
C HIS A 29 9.97 8.32 -0.89
N LYS A 30 10.94 8.51 0.01
CA LYS A 30 11.28 9.84 0.56
C LYS A 30 11.73 10.81 -0.53
N GLU A 31 12.57 10.35 -1.46
CA GLU A 31 13.06 11.16 -2.59
C GLU A 31 11.92 11.65 -3.51
N PHE A 32 11.07 10.74 -3.99
CA PHE A 32 10.06 11.05 -5.01
C PHE A 32 8.69 11.45 -4.45
N VAL A 33 8.36 11.09 -3.20
CA VAL A 33 7.07 11.37 -2.57
C VAL A 33 7.20 12.34 -1.37
N GLY A 34 8.41 12.52 -0.82
CA GLY A 34 8.69 13.45 0.26
C GLY A 34 8.43 12.91 1.67
N VAL A 35 8.03 11.65 1.81
CA VAL A 35 7.72 11.00 3.10
C VAL A 35 8.15 9.54 3.10
N SER A 36 8.36 8.96 4.28
CA SER A 36 8.56 7.52 4.42
C SER A 36 7.30 6.71 4.08
N ASN A 37 7.47 5.52 3.53
CA ASN A 37 6.42 4.55 3.24
C ASN A 37 6.14 3.58 4.41
N GLU A 38 6.90 3.64 5.51
CA GLU A 38 6.75 2.70 6.64
C GLU A 38 5.31 2.71 7.21
N LEU A 39 4.77 3.91 7.48
CA LEU A 39 3.40 4.05 7.98
C LEU A 39 2.35 3.61 6.94
N ILE A 40 2.64 3.78 5.65
CA ILE A 40 1.76 3.37 4.55
C ILE A 40 1.65 1.84 4.55
N PHE A 41 2.77 1.12 4.53
CA PHE A 41 2.75 -0.35 4.57
C PHE A 41 2.24 -0.90 5.91
N LYS A 42 2.49 -0.22 7.03
CA LYS A 42 1.93 -0.58 8.34
C LYS A 42 0.40 -0.48 8.35
N ASN A 43 -0.16 0.59 7.80
CA ASN A 43 -1.61 0.76 7.71
C ASN A 43 -2.22 -0.24 6.72
N LEU A 44 -1.57 -0.46 5.57
CA LEU A 44 -2.03 -1.43 4.58
C LEU A 44 -2.09 -2.85 5.14
N LYS A 45 -1.06 -3.26 5.90
CA LYS A 45 -1.05 -4.54 6.63
C LYS A 45 -2.26 -4.65 7.57
N ARG A 46 -2.54 -3.61 8.35
CA ARG A 46 -3.68 -3.62 9.30
C ARG A 46 -5.03 -3.68 8.58
N LEU A 47 -5.18 -3.00 7.43
CA LEU A 47 -6.40 -3.12 6.61
C LEU A 47 -6.65 -4.58 6.20
N PHE A 48 -5.61 -5.28 5.74
CA PHE A 48 -5.72 -6.70 5.41
C PHE A 48 -6.04 -7.57 6.64
N GLU A 49 -5.43 -7.30 7.79
CA GLU A 49 -5.71 -8.02 9.06
C GLU A 49 -7.15 -7.80 9.54
N CYS A 50 -7.74 -6.64 9.26
CA CYS A 50 -9.14 -6.34 9.54
C CYS A 50 -10.12 -6.93 8.51
N GLY A 51 -9.63 -7.62 7.47
CA GLY A 51 -10.47 -8.18 6.40
C GLY A 51 -11.06 -7.12 5.46
N ALA A 52 -10.47 -5.92 5.40
CA ALA A 52 -10.93 -4.86 4.52
C ALA A 52 -10.74 -5.24 3.05
N ASN A 53 -11.68 -4.84 2.19
CA ASN A 53 -11.51 -4.94 0.75
C ASN A 53 -10.61 -3.82 0.25
N VAL A 54 -9.46 -4.17 -0.33
CA VAL A 54 -8.43 -3.22 -0.76
C VAL A 54 -8.08 -3.44 -2.23
N LEU A 55 -8.28 -2.42 -3.05
CA LEU A 55 -7.80 -2.38 -4.42
C LEU A 55 -6.43 -1.68 -4.44
N ILE A 56 -5.38 -2.45 -4.66
CA ILE A 56 -4.02 -1.93 -4.81
C ILE A 56 -3.86 -1.24 -6.16
N ARG A 57 -3.33 -0.01 -6.14
CA ARG A 57 -2.99 0.76 -7.33
C ARG A 57 -1.50 1.08 -7.32
N ILE A 58 -0.85 0.85 -8.46
CA ILE A 58 0.58 1.08 -8.63
C ILE A 58 0.76 2.00 -9.84
N PRO A 59 0.94 3.33 -9.65
CA PRO A 59 1.26 4.22 -10.75
C PRO A 59 2.70 3.95 -11.21
N ILE A 60 2.88 3.34 -12.37
CA ILE A 60 4.21 3.03 -12.93
C ILE A 60 4.78 4.29 -13.59
N ILE A 61 5.96 4.71 -13.12
CA ILE A 61 6.69 5.88 -13.60
C ILE A 61 8.09 5.39 -14.02
N PRO A 62 8.50 5.64 -15.29
CA PRO A 62 9.81 5.25 -15.77
C PRO A 62 10.94 5.76 -14.89
N THR A 63 11.96 4.94 -14.65
CA THR A 63 13.15 5.21 -13.80
C THR A 63 12.89 5.40 -12.30
N VAL A 64 11.63 5.48 -11.88
CA VAL A 64 11.24 5.65 -10.47
C VAL A 64 10.92 4.30 -9.84
N ASN A 65 9.90 3.62 -10.34
CA ASN A 65 9.36 2.36 -9.79
C ASN A 65 9.05 1.29 -10.86
N ASP A 66 9.59 1.44 -12.06
CA ASP A 66 9.37 0.54 -13.21
C ASP A 66 10.33 -0.67 -13.23
N SER A 67 11.21 -0.79 -12.24
CA SER A 67 12.18 -1.89 -12.20
C SER A 67 11.53 -3.23 -11.82
N ALA A 68 12.06 -4.33 -12.36
CA ALA A 68 11.61 -5.67 -12.00
C ALA A 68 11.81 -5.99 -10.51
N GLU A 69 12.85 -5.44 -9.90
CA GLU A 69 13.12 -5.57 -8.47
C GLU A 69 12.03 -4.89 -7.63
N GLU A 70 11.62 -3.69 -8.02
CA GLU A 70 10.55 -2.94 -7.36
C GLU A 70 9.24 -3.73 -7.38
N MET A 71 8.85 -4.21 -8.56
CA MET A 71 7.65 -5.04 -8.72
C MET A 71 7.74 -6.36 -7.95
N LYS A 72 8.93 -6.98 -7.87
CA LYS A 72 9.14 -8.19 -7.07
C LYS A 72 8.96 -7.91 -5.58
N ASN A 73 9.45 -6.78 -5.08
CA ASN A 73 9.30 -6.41 -3.68
C ASN A 73 7.82 -6.15 -3.32
N ILE A 74 7.10 -5.40 -4.16
CA ILE A 74 5.66 -5.19 -4.01
C ILE A 74 4.92 -6.53 -4.03
N LYS A 75 5.21 -7.41 -5.00
CA LYS A 75 4.63 -8.75 -5.07
C LYS A 75 4.89 -9.54 -3.79
N ASN A 76 6.12 -9.58 -3.30
CA ASN A 76 6.49 -10.34 -2.10
C ASN A 76 5.74 -9.84 -0.86
N PHE A 77 5.58 -8.52 -0.72
CA PHE A 77 4.79 -7.95 0.36
C PHE A 77 3.31 -8.35 0.26
N LEU A 78 2.73 -8.32 -0.94
CA LEU A 78 1.31 -8.60 -1.16
C LEU A 78 0.97 -10.09 -1.13
N ALA A 79 1.90 -10.98 -1.51
CA ALA A 79 1.65 -12.41 -1.71
C ALA A 79 1.16 -13.16 -0.46
N GLN A 80 1.40 -12.61 0.73
CA GLN A 80 0.93 -13.20 2.00
C GLN A 80 -0.54 -12.86 2.32
N TYR A 81 -1.15 -11.91 1.60
CA TYR A 81 -2.53 -11.50 1.80
C TYR A 81 -3.42 -12.14 0.75
N LYS A 82 -4.55 -12.71 1.19
CA LYS A 82 -5.50 -13.34 0.28
C LYS A 82 -6.29 -12.27 -0.47
N PRO A 83 -6.42 -12.37 -1.80
CA PRO A 83 -7.40 -11.57 -2.53
C PRO A 83 -8.78 -11.86 -1.96
N ILE A 84 -9.60 -10.83 -1.79
CA ILE A 84 -11.04 -11.03 -1.64
C ILE A 84 -11.55 -11.42 -3.03
N ALA A 85 -12.22 -12.57 -3.13
CA ALA A 85 -12.87 -12.96 -4.38
C ALA A 85 -13.95 -11.91 -4.69
N VAL A 86 -13.77 -11.20 -5.80
CA VAL A 86 -14.76 -10.26 -6.36
C VAL A 86 -15.75 -11.05 -7.21
#